data_AF-A0A2T4UAP1-F1
#
_entry.id   AF-A0A2T4UAP1-F1
#
_cell.length_a   1.000
_cell.length_b   1.000
_cell.length_c   1.000
_cell.angle_alpha   90.00
_cell.angle_beta   90.00
_cell.angle_gamma   90.00
#
_symmetry.space_group_name_H-M   'P 1'
#
loop_
_entity.id
_entity.type
_entity.pdbx_description
1 polymer ?
#
loop_
_entity_poly.entity_id
_entity_poly.type
_entity_poly.pdbx_seq_one_letter_code
_entity_poly.pdbx_strand_id
1 'polypeptide(L)' 'MGEEKKASFETSMRELEEIVQKLEQGDVPLEEAIDMFQEGMKLSKDCHDRLHKVEKQMTEVLSEDGSLSNLPEEEL' A
#
# COMPACT_ATOMS: atom_id res chain seq x y z
N MET A 1 -14.85 6.33 -23.39
CA MET A 1 -15.09 6.97 -22.08
C MET A 1 -14.18 6.26 -21.12
N GLY A 2 -13.08 6.91 -20.71
CA GLY A 2 -12.05 6.28 -19.87
C GLY A 2 -12.62 6.06 -18.49
N GLU A 3 -12.71 4.81 -18.07
CA GLU A 3 -12.77 4.49 -16.66
C GLU A 3 -11.53 5.13 -16.04
N GLU A 4 -11.72 6.07 -15.10
CA GLU A 4 -10.66 6.45 -14.19
C GLU A 4 -10.21 5.16 -13.51
N LYS A 5 -9.15 4.55 -14.06
CA LYS A 5 -8.54 3.35 -13.51
C LYS A 5 -8.03 3.75 -12.13
N LYS A 6 -8.83 3.54 -11.10
CA LYS A 6 -8.29 3.35 -9.76
C LYS A 6 -7.14 2.39 -9.92
N ALA A 7 -5.91 2.86 -9.67
CA ALA A 7 -4.74 2.01 -9.74
C ALA A 7 -5.02 0.74 -8.93
N SER A 8 -4.84 -0.43 -9.54
CA SER A 8 -5.00 -1.69 -8.84
C SER A 8 -3.91 -1.79 -7.76
N PHE A 9 -4.13 -2.62 -6.74
CA PHE A 9 -3.11 -2.82 -5.70
C PHE A 9 -1.75 -3.22 -6.31
N GLU A 10 -1.78 -4.12 -7.29
CA GLU A 10 -0.60 -4.61 -8.00
C GLU A 10 0.09 -3.51 -8.82
N THR A 11 -0.68 -2.54 -9.32
CA THR A 11 -0.14 -1.40 -10.06
C THR A 11 0.59 -0.46 -9.10
N SER A 12 -0.06 -0.08 -7.99
CA SER A 12 0.55 0.77 -6.96
C SER A 12 1.78 0.13 -6.31
N MET A 13 1.75 -1.19 -6.11
CA MET A 13 2.91 -1.93 -5.60
C MET A 13 4.08 -1.93 -6.58
N ARG A 14 3.82 -2.14 -7.88
CA ARG A 14 4.86 -2.08 -8.91
C ARG A 14 5.49 -0.68 -9.01
N GLU A 15 4.67 0.37 -9.00
CA GLU A 15 5.16 1.76 -9.03
C GLU A 15 6.03 2.06 -7.80
N LEU A 16 5.65 1.57 -6.62
CA LEU A 16 6.44 1.70 -5.40
C LEU A 16 7.79 0.97 -5.51
N GLU A 17 7.81 -0.27 -6.03
CA GLU A 17 9.04 -1.03 -6.26
C GLU A 17 10.00 -0.30 -7.22
N GLU A 18 9.47 0.27 -8.30
CA GLU A 18 10.26 1.04 -9.25
C GLU A 18 10.86 2.31 -8.62
N ILE A 19 10.10 3.00 -7.78
CA ILE A 19 10.58 4.18 -7.04
C ILE A 19 11.72 3.78 -6.09
N VAL A 20 11.53 2.72 -5.30
CA VAL A 20 12.57 2.21 -4.38
C VAL A 20 13.82 1.84 -5.15
N GLN A 21 13.69 1.09 -6.24
CA GLN A 21 14.83 0.66 -7.05
C GLN A 21 15.62 1.84 -7.62
N LYS A 22 14.95 2.91 -8.04
CA LYS A 22 15.58 4.13 -8.55
C LYS A 22 16.26 4.94 -7.45
N LEU A 23 15.65 5.05 -6.27
CA LEU A 23 16.25 5.71 -5.11
C LEU A 23 17.49 4.95 -4.62
N GLU A 24 17.46 3.62 -4.61
CA GLU A 24 18.60 2.77 -4.22
C GLU A 24 19.79 2.85 -5.19
N GLN A 25 19.55 3.14 -6.46
CA GLN A 25 20.62 3.33 -7.45
C GLN A 25 21.46 4.58 -7.16
N GLY A 26 20.90 5.58 -6.49
CA GLY A 26 21.63 6.77 -6.04
C GLY A 26 22.09 7.74 -7.14
N ASP A 27 21.72 7.52 -8.40
CA ASP A 27 22.04 8.39 -9.55
C ASP A 27 20.89 9.37 -9.88
N VAL A 28 20.08 9.71 -8.86
CA VAL A 28 18.92 10.59 -8.99
C VAL A 28 19.26 11.95 -8.34
N PRO A 29 19.03 13.08 -9.02
CA PRO A 29 19.19 14.41 -8.43
C PRO A 29 18.39 14.55 -7.14
N LEU A 30 18.90 15.31 -6.18
CA LEU A 30 18.27 15.45 -4.86
C LEU A 30 16.80 15.93 -4.92
N GLU A 31 16.50 16.87 -5.82
CA GLU A 31 15.14 17.39 -6.00
C GLU A 31 14.18 16.30 -6.48
N GLU A 32 14.59 15.52 -7.49
CA GLU A 32 13.83 14.37 -8.00
C GLU A 32 13.69 13.26 -6.95
N ALA A 33 14.75 13.02 -6.16
CA ALA A 33 14.72 12.02 -5.09
C ALA A 33 13.70 12.39 -3.99
N ILE A 34 13.51 13.68 -3.69
CA ILE A 34 12.51 14.15 -2.74
C ILE A 34 11.09 13.90 -3.29
N ASP A 35 10.85 14.22 -4.56
CA ASP A 35 9.55 14.00 -5.20
C ASP A 35 9.20 12.51 -5.25
N MET A 36 10.17 11.68 -5.67
CA MET A 36 10.05 10.23 -5.68
C MET A 36 9.79 9.65 -4.29
N PHE A 37 10.45 10.17 -3.26
CA PHE A 37 10.21 9.73 -1.88
C PHE A 37 8.79 10.05 -1.42
N GLN A 38 8.28 11.25 -1.73
CA GLN A 38 6.90 11.63 -1.39
C GLN A 38 5.87 10.74 -2.12
N GLU A 39 6.11 10.46 -3.39
CA GLU A 39 5.25 9.57 -4.18
C GLU A 39 5.29 8.14 -3.64
N GLY A 40 6.49 7.62 -3.32
CA GLY A 40 6.67 6.32 -2.70
C GLY A 40 5.95 6.21 -1.34
N MET A 41 6.03 7.25 -0.51
CA MET A 41 5.29 7.30 0.76
C MET A 41 3.78 7.23 0.55
N LYS A 42 3.26 7.95 -0.45
CA LYS A 42 1.83 7.94 -0.77
C LYS A 42 1.38 6.56 -1.25
N LEU A 43 2.13 5.94 -2.17
CA LEU A 43 1.84 4.59 -2.66
C LEU A 43 1.91 3.54 -1.55
N SER A 44 2.92 3.63 -0.68
CA SER A 44 3.07 2.75 0.48
C SER A 44 1.86 2.83 1.41
N LYS A 45 1.42 4.06 1.73
CA LYS A 45 0.22 4.28 2.54
C LYS A 45 -1.03 3.73 1.86
N ASP A 46 -1.23 4.01 0.57
CA ASP A 46 -2.39 3.53 -0.18
C ASP A 46 -2.45 1.99 -0.22
N CYS A 47 -1.30 1.32 -0.37
CA CYS A 47 -1.19 -0.13 -0.29
C CYS A 47 -1.54 -0.66 1.11
N HIS A 48 -1.00 -0.04 2.16
CA HIS A 48 -1.29 -0.40 3.54
C HIS A 48 -2.77 -0.26 3.88
N ASP A 49 -3.39 0.89 3.55
CA ASP A 49 -4.80 1.16 3.83
C ASP A 49 -5.72 0.15 3.11
N ARG A 50 -5.35 -0.30 1.91
CA ARG A 50 -6.09 -1.32 1.16
C ARG A 50 -6.00 -2.69 1.82
N LEU A 51 -4.80 -3.10 2.24
CA LEU A 51 -4.61 -4.38 2.94
C LEU A 51 -5.35 -4.38 4.27
N HIS A 52 -5.21 -3.31 5.05
CA HIS A 52 -5.90 -3.12 6.32
C HIS A 52 -7.42 -3.20 6.18
N LYS A 53 -7.97 -2.56 5.13
CA LYS A 53 -9.40 -2.67 4.83
C LYS A 53 -9.83 -4.10 4.55
N VAL A 54 -9.06 -4.85 3.76
CA VAL A 54 -9.37 -6.26 3.44
C VAL A 54 -9.30 -7.12 4.70
N GLU A 55 -8.27 -6.93 5.52
CA GLU A 55 -8.11 -7.61 6.80
C GLU A 55 -9.30 -7.36 7.73
N LYS A 56 -9.70 -6.09 7.87
CA LYS A 56 -10.88 -5.72 8.67
C LYS A 56 -12.16 -6.38 8.15
N GLN A 57 -12.38 -6.36 6.83
CA GLN A 57 -13.55 -7.01 6.23
C GLN A 57 -13.54 -8.53 6.46
N MET A 58 -12.37 -9.18 6.40
CA MET A 58 -12.25 -10.60 6.72
C MET A 58 -12.60 -10.87 8.19
N THR A 59 -12.09 -10.07 9.12
CA THR A 59 -12.38 -10.17 10.55
C THR A 59 -13.87 -9.98 10.86
N GLU A 60 -14.54 -9.03 10.20
CA GLU A 60 -15.99 -8.82 10.35
C GLU A 60 -16.79 -10.04 9.86
N VAL A 61 -16.46 -10.60 8.68
CA VAL A 61 -17.15 -11.78 8.13
C VAL A 61 -16.93 -13.04 8.99
N LEU A 62 -15.71 -13.24 9.50
CA LEU A 62 -15.37 -14.34 10.41
C LEU A 62 -16.05 -14.22 11.78
N SER A 63 -16.40 -13.00 12.19
CA SER A 63 -17.14 -12.75 13.45
C SER A 63 -18.61 -13.14 13.35
N GLU A 64 -19.21 -13.11 12.15
CA GLU A 64 -20.59 -13.56 11.90
C GLU A 64 -20.71 -15.10 11.80
N ASP A 65 -19.64 -15.80 11.39
CA ASP A 65 -19.53 -17.28 11.32
C ASP A 65 -18.93 -17.90 12.60
N GLY A 66 -18.51 -17.07 13.56
CA GLY A 66 -18.35 -17.50 14.95
C GLY A 66 -17.02 -18.12 15.36
N SER A 67 -15.87 -17.77 14.75
CA SER A 67 -14.61 -17.62 15.51
C SER A 67 -13.43 -17.06 14.69
N LEU A 68 -12.95 -15.87 15.06
CA LEU A 68 -11.57 -15.66 15.52
C LEU A 68 -11.53 -14.36 16.33
N SER A 69 -11.24 -14.50 17.62
CA SER A 69 -11.15 -13.45 18.60
C SER A 69 -9.98 -12.51 18.30
N ASN A 70 -10.31 -11.32 17.79
CA ASN A 70 -9.66 -10.03 18.05
C ASN A 70 -8.15 -10.11 18.36
N LEU A 71 -7.31 -10.16 17.32
CA LEU A 71 -5.89 -9.81 17.47
C LEU A 71 -5.78 -8.28 17.41
N PRO A 72 -5.28 -7.63 18.47
CA PRO A 72 -5.04 -6.19 18.44
C PRO A 72 -3.93 -5.88 17.43
N GLU A 73 -4.08 -4.76 16.71
CA GLU A 73 -3.13 -4.21 15.71
C GLU A 73 -1.67 -4.07 16.21
N GLU A 74 -1.40 -4.28 17.50
CA GLU A 74 -0.09 -4.16 18.14
C GLU A 74 0.76 -5.45 18.12
N GLU A 75 0.27 -6.60 17.63
CA GLU A 75 1.01 -7.88 17.61
C GLU A 75 1.50 -8.35 16.21
N LEU A 76 1.41 -7.52 15.16
CA LEU A 76 2.06 -7.75 13.86
C LEU A 76 3.33 -6.90 13.69
#